data_AF-W1YLC4-F1
#
_entry.id   AF-W1YLC4-F1
#
_cell.length_a   1.000
_cell.length_b   1.000
_cell.length_c   1.000
_cell.angle_alpha   90.00
_cell.angle_beta   90.00
_cell.angle_gamma   90.00
#
_symmetry.space_group_name_H-M   'P 1'
#
loop_
_entity.id
_entity.type
_entity.pdbx_description
1 polymer ?
#
loop_
_entity_poly.entity_id
_entity_poly.type
_entity_poly.pdbx_seq_one_letter_code
_entity_poly.pdbx_strand_id
1 'polypeptide(L)'
;SKITKVSFKAADKTAIYEVDGFNASGAHSITLDVATGNVAEGTPKAYDASMEASAIDAGTVLPPHVAINAAFAQTGNIATGINSWSVVNQNGKPIYTVEFHDAQNKPVSIALDAKTGIAVK
;
A
#
# COMPACT_ATOMS: atom_id res chain seq x y z
N SER A 1 8.70 -9.63 14.11
CA SER A 1 8.60 -9.29 12.67
C SER A 1 8.05 -7.89 12.53
N LYS A 2 8.40 -7.18 11.46
CA LYS A 2 7.95 -5.81 11.16
C LYS A 2 7.49 -5.76 9.71
N ILE A 3 6.43 -5.00 9.43
CA ILE A 3 5.89 -4.79 8.08
C ILE A 3 6.55 -3.53 7.51
N THR A 4 6.91 -3.54 6.24
CA THR A 4 7.50 -2.38 5.53
C THR A 4 6.61 -1.87 4.42
N LYS A 5 5.72 -2.72 3.90
CA LYS A 5 4.72 -2.36 2.89
C LYS A 5 3.49 -3.24 3.01
N VAL A 6 2.34 -2.64 2.77
CA VAL A 6 1.12 -3.35 2.37
C VAL A 6 0.59 -2.67 1.13
N SER A 7 0.24 -3.44 0.11
CA SER A 7 -0.36 -2.89 -1.09
C SER A 7 -1.42 -3.79 -1.69
N PHE A 8 -2.27 -3.16 -2.47
CA PHE A 8 -3.31 -3.77 -3.27
C PHE A 8 -3.21 -3.22 -4.69
N LYS A 9 -3.38 -4.09 -5.69
CA LYS A 9 -3.51 -3.69 -7.09
C LYS A 9 -4.64 -4.47 -7.75
N ALA A 10 -5.55 -3.76 -8.37
CA ALA A 10 -6.54 -4.28 -9.30
C ALA A 10 -6.07 -3.94 -10.73
N ALA A 11 -5.63 -4.95 -11.47
CA ALA A 11 -5.28 -4.81 -12.89
C ALA A 11 -5.82 -6.01 -13.66
N ASP A 12 -6.42 -5.75 -14.82
CA ASP A 12 -6.82 -6.78 -15.78
C ASP A 12 -7.63 -7.95 -15.16
N LYS A 13 -8.62 -7.62 -14.32
CA LYS A 13 -9.48 -8.56 -13.57
C LYS A 13 -8.77 -9.36 -12.46
N THR A 14 -7.49 -9.08 -12.21
CA THR A 14 -6.73 -9.68 -11.13
C THR A 14 -6.63 -8.67 -9.99
N ALA A 15 -6.93 -9.13 -8.78
CA ALA A 15 -6.73 -8.37 -7.55
C ALA A 15 -5.62 -9.04 -6.76
N ILE A 16 -4.56 -8.29 -6.47
CA ILE A 16 -3.36 -8.80 -5.81
C ILE A 16 -3.11 -7.99 -4.54
N TYR A 17 -2.91 -8.68 -3.43
CA TYR A 17 -2.30 -8.12 -2.24
C TYR A 17 -0.83 -8.46 -2.17
N GLU A 18 -0.01 -7.53 -1.71
CA GLU A 18 1.41 -7.73 -1.42
C GLU A 18 1.72 -7.19 -0.03
N VAL A 19 2.41 -7.99 0.78
CA VAL A 19 2.90 -7.62 2.10
C VAL A 19 4.40 -7.86 2.14
N ASP A 20 5.17 -6.80 2.37
CA ASP A 20 6.59 -6.90 2.63
C ASP A 20 6.86 -6.70 4.11
N GLY A 21 7.85 -7.41 4.63
CA GLY A 21 8.30 -7.25 6.00
C GLY A 21 9.64 -7.92 6.22
N PHE A 22 10.09 -7.89 7.48
CA PHE A 22 11.32 -8.55 7.88
C PHE A 22 11.24 -9.07 9.31
N ASN A 23 12.12 -10.01 9.62
CA ASN A 23 12.39 -10.50 10.96
C ASN A 23 13.90 -10.74 11.12
N ALA A 24 14.31 -11.36 12.23
CA ALA A 24 15.73 -11.65 12.49
C ALA A 24 16.39 -12.56 11.43
N SER A 25 15.59 -13.29 10.64
CA SER A 25 16.08 -14.18 9.58
C SER A 25 16.22 -13.49 8.22
N GLY A 26 15.66 -12.29 8.04
CA GLY A 26 15.71 -11.57 6.77
C GLY A 26 14.41 -10.86 6.40
N ALA A 27 14.40 -10.29 5.19
CA ALA A 27 13.22 -9.74 4.57
C ALA A 27 12.44 -10.80 3.81
N HIS A 28 11.12 -10.66 3.84
CA HIS A 28 10.12 -11.56 3.27
C HIS A 28 9.09 -10.73 2.52
N SER A 29 8.56 -11.30 1.46
CA SER A 29 7.45 -10.72 0.68
C SER A 29 6.42 -11.81 0.45
N ILE A 30 5.15 -11.49 0.61
CA ILE A 30 4.04 -12.41 0.38
C ILE A 30 3.08 -11.73 -0.59
N THR A 31 2.74 -12.44 -1.66
CA THR A 31 1.72 -12.04 -2.63
C THR A 31 0.52 -12.97 -2.54
N LEU A 32 -0.69 -12.39 -2.48
CA LEU A 32 -1.96 -13.10 -2.51
C LEU A 32 -2.73 -12.70 -3.76
N ASP A 33 -3.03 -13.67 -4.62
CA ASP A 33 -4.02 -13.52 -5.68
C ASP A 33 -5.42 -13.72 -5.08
N VAL A 34 -6.24 -12.68 -5.09
CA VAL A 34 -7.56 -12.68 -4.44
C VAL A 34 -8.57 -13.57 -5.16
N ALA A 35 -8.44 -13.71 -6.49
CA ALA A 35 -9.39 -14.48 -7.28
C ALA A 35 -9.22 -15.99 -7.04
N THR A 36 -7.99 -16.43 -6.85
CA THR A 36 -7.64 -17.85 -6.70
C THR A 36 -7.34 -18.26 -5.27
N GLY A 37 -7.03 -17.30 -4.39
CA GLY A 37 -6.52 -17.58 -3.04
C GLY A 37 -5.06 -18.06 -3.02
N ASN A 38 -4.38 -18.07 -4.17
CA ASN A 38 -2.99 -18.53 -4.25
C ASN A 38 -2.06 -17.55 -3.53
N VAL A 39 -1.17 -18.11 -2.72
CA VAL A 39 -0.13 -17.37 -2.00
C VAL A 39 1.22 -17.72 -2.60
N ALA A 40 2.02 -16.70 -2.91
CA ALA A 40 3.40 -16.85 -3.36
C ALA A 40 4.33 -16.07 -2.44
N GLU A 41 5.47 -16.67 -2.11
CA GLU A 41 6.53 -16.02 -1.37
C GLU A 41 7.57 -15.46 -2.34
N GLY A 42 8.00 -14.23 -2.09
CA GLY A 42 9.11 -13.61 -2.81
C GLY A 42 10.45 -14.19 -2.38
N THR A 43 11.49 -13.95 -3.17
CA THR A 43 12.85 -14.37 -2.83
C THR A 43 13.31 -13.71 -1.52
N PRO A 44 13.68 -14.50 -0.49
CA PRO A 44 14.16 -13.95 0.77
C PRO A 44 15.43 -13.12 0.56
N LYS A 45 15.58 -12.07 1.36
CA LYS A 45 16.82 -11.28 1.43
C LYS A 45 17.38 -11.32 2.84
N ALA A 46 18.71 -11.29 2.96
CA ALA A 46 19.36 -11.21 4.27
C ALA A 46 18.90 -9.97 5.05
N TYR A 47 18.88 -10.09 6.38
CA TYR A 47 18.55 -8.98 7.25
C TYR A 47 19.60 -7.86 7.10
N ASP A 48 19.12 -6.62 7.05
CA ASP A 48 19.94 -5.42 7.08
C ASP A 48 19.38 -4.44 8.11
N ALA A 49 20.23 -3.84 8.94
CA ALA A 49 19.80 -2.92 10.00
C ALA A 49 19.08 -1.67 9.46
N SER A 50 19.34 -1.26 8.21
CA SER A 50 18.63 -0.17 7.56
C SER A 50 17.15 -0.47 7.30
N MET A 51 16.75 -1.75 7.27
CA MET A 51 15.33 -2.15 7.13
C MET A 51 14.46 -1.61 8.26
N GLU A 52 15.06 -1.34 9.43
CA GLU A 52 14.37 -0.78 10.58
C GLU A 52 13.76 0.60 10.30
N ALA A 53 14.40 1.41 9.47
CA ALA A 53 13.87 2.72 9.07
C ALA A 53 12.63 2.61 8.16
N SER A 54 12.42 1.47 7.52
CA SER A 54 11.29 1.21 6.62
C SER A 54 10.09 0.57 7.34
N ALA A 55 10.23 0.19 8.61
CA ALA A 55 9.14 -0.44 9.35
C ALA A 55 7.94 0.51 9.51
N ILE A 56 6.75 -0.03 9.34
CA ILE A 56 5.46 0.62 9.60
C ILE A 56 4.91 0.05 10.90
N ASP A 57 4.50 0.94 11.80
CA ASP A 57 3.64 0.56 12.91
C ASP A 57 2.18 0.53 12.44
N ALA A 58 1.71 -0.66 12.06
CA ALA A 58 0.37 -0.89 11.53
C ALA A 58 -0.75 -0.47 12.49
N GLY A 59 -0.49 -0.42 13.80
CA GLY A 59 -1.47 0.03 14.80
C GLY A 59 -1.68 1.55 14.80
N THR A 60 -0.84 2.31 14.11
CA THR A 60 -0.87 3.79 14.10
C THR A 60 -1.32 4.41 12.78
N VAL A 61 -1.44 3.61 11.73
CA VAL A 61 -1.92 4.07 10.42
C VAL A 61 -3.42 3.84 10.29
N LEU A 62 -4.07 4.67 9.48
CA LEU A 62 -5.47 4.53 9.14
C LEU A 62 -5.72 3.19 8.43
N PRO A 63 -6.84 2.52 8.69
CA PRO A 63 -7.24 1.37 7.89
C PRO A 63 -7.35 1.76 6.40
N PRO A 64 -7.03 0.85 5.46
CA PRO A 64 -6.98 1.19 4.03
C PRO A 64 -8.27 1.81 3.49
N HIS A 65 -9.44 1.33 3.91
CA HIS A 65 -10.73 1.87 3.45
C HIS A 65 -10.94 3.34 3.89
N VAL A 66 -10.44 3.74 5.06
CA VAL A 66 -10.51 5.13 5.52
C VAL A 66 -9.59 6.00 4.67
N ALA A 67 -8.36 5.55 4.41
CA ALA A 67 -7.42 6.27 3.55
C ALA A 67 -7.93 6.39 2.09
N ILE A 68 -8.51 5.32 1.53
CA ILE A 68 -9.11 5.35 0.19
C ILE A 68 -10.25 6.36 0.12
N ASN A 69 -11.15 6.39 1.11
CA ASN A 69 -12.25 7.35 1.14
C ASN A 69 -11.75 8.80 1.26
N ALA A 70 -10.72 9.04 2.10
CA ALA A 70 -10.08 10.35 2.21
C ALA A 70 -9.40 10.78 0.89
N ALA A 71 -8.77 9.84 0.20
CA ALA A 71 -8.14 10.08 -1.10
C ALA A 71 -9.20 10.38 -2.18
N PHE A 72 -10.30 9.62 -2.20
CA PHE A 72 -11.41 9.83 -3.14
C PHE A 72 -12.01 11.23 -3.02
N ALA A 73 -12.21 11.73 -1.79
CA ALA A 73 -12.71 13.09 -1.57
C ALA A 73 -11.82 14.17 -2.21
N GLN A 74 -10.51 13.92 -2.31
CA GLN A 74 -9.55 14.84 -2.93
C GLN A 74 -9.55 14.80 -4.46
N THR A 75 -10.15 13.78 -5.08
CA THR A 75 -10.24 13.71 -6.54
C THR A 75 -11.28 14.69 -7.09
N GLY A 76 -12.09 15.34 -6.24
CA GLY A 76 -13.21 16.18 -6.70
C GLY A 76 -14.29 15.38 -7.43
N ASN A 77 -14.49 14.10 -7.04
CA ASN A 77 -15.47 13.17 -7.61
C ASN A 77 -15.25 12.79 -9.09
N ILE A 78 -14.05 13.00 -9.65
CA ILE A 78 -13.72 12.54 -11.02
C ILE A 78 -13.35 11.05 -11.08
N ALA A 79 -12.93 10.46 -9.96
CA ALA A 79 -12.58 9.05 -9.89
C ALA A 79 -13.82 8.17 -10.01
N THR A 80 -13.71 7.11 -10.81
CA THR A 80 -14.81 6.16 -11.08
C THR A 80 -14.50 4.74 -10.62
N GLY A 81 -13.23 4.45 -10.34
CA GLY A 81 -12.77 3.18 -9.78
C GLY A 81 -11.36 3.28 -9.20
N ILE A 82 -10.97 2.27 -8.44
CA ILE A 82 -9.64 2.16 -7.83
C ILE A 82 -8.75 1.22 -8.66
N ASN A 83 -7.52 1.66 -8.94
CA ASN A 83 -6.47 0.84 -9.55
C ASN A 83 -5.60 0.18 -8.49
N SER A 84 -5.16 0.94 -7.50
CA SER A 84 -4.24 0.43 -6.49
C SER A 84 -4.22 1.28 -5.22
N TRP A 85 -3.67 0.71 -4.15
CA TRP A 85 -3.19 1.49 -3.02
C TRP A 85 -1.98 0.82 -2.39
N SER A 86 -1.14 1.60 -1.73
CA SER A 86 -0.04 1.09 -0.92
C SER A 86 0.18 1.97 0.30
N VAL A 87 0.62 1.38 1.40
CA VAL A 87 1.22 2.10 2.53
C VAL A 87 2.68 1.71 2.65
N VAL A 88 3.55 2.71 2.71
CA VAL A 88 5.01 2.56 2.86
C VAL A 88 5.54 3.59 3.83
N ASN A 89 6.60 3.27 4.57
CA ASN A 89 7.30 4.27 5.38
C ASN A 89 8.29 5.05 4.51
N GLN A 90 8.08 6.36 4.37
CA GLN A 90 8.96 7.28 3.67
C GLN A 90 9.65 8.18 4.69
N ASN A 91 10.93 7.92 4.97
CA ASN A 91 11.75 8.72 5.90
C ASN A 91 11.11 8.91 7.30
N GLY A 92 10.57 7.83 7.86
CA GLY A 92 9.92 7.85 9.17
C GLY A 92 8.46 8.32 9.15
N LYS A 93 7.95 8.70 7.97
CA LYS A 93 6.55 9.09 7.76
C LYS A 93 5.83 8.01 6.95
N PRO A 94 4.86 7.27 7.51
CA PRO A 94 4.07 6.34 6.71
C PRO A 94 3.14 7.12 5.77
N ILE A 95 3.15 6.77 4.50
CA ILE A 95 2.41 7.42 3.42
C ILE A 95 1.52 6.38 2.74
N TYR A 96 0.24 6.70 2.60
CA TYR A 96 -0.64 6.02 1.65
C TYR A 96 -0.48 6.65 0.28
N THR A 97 -0.33 5.83 -0.75
CA THR A 97 -0.51 6.24 -2.15
C THR A 97 -1.72 5.47 -2.67
N VAL A 98 -2.74 6.18 -3.13
CA VAL A 98 -3.97 5.62 -3.69
C VAL A 98 -4.08 6.06 -5.13
N GLU A 99 -4.22 5.11 -6.05
CA GLU A 99 -4.42 5.38 -7.46
C GLU A 99 -5.82 4.97 -7.89
N PHE A 100 -6.56 5.94 -8.42
CA PHE A 100 -7.86 5.75 -9.06
C PHE A 100 -7.72 5.86 -10.58
N HIS A 101 -8.82 5.62 -11.28
CA HIS A 101 -8.99 6.04 -12.68
C HIS A 101 -10.26 6.87 -12.86
N ASP A 102 -10.20 7.84 -13.78
CA ASP A 102 -11.36 8.61 -14.23
C ASP A 102 -12.21 7.85 -15.28
N ALA A 103 -13.26 8.48 -15.77
CA ALA A 103 -14.17 7.89 -16.77
C ALA A 103 -13.48 7.59 -18.13
N GLN A 104 -12.31 8.18 -18.40
CA GLN A 104 -11.47 7.92 -19.57
C GLN A 104 -10.34 6.94 -19.27
N ASN A 105 -10.41 6.25 -18.12
CA ASN A 105 -9.40 5.32 -17.62
C ASN A 105 -8.02 5.97 -17.39
N LYS A 106 -7.96 7.29 -17.18
CA LYS A 106 -6.70 7.99 -16.86
C LYS A 106 -6.43 7.90 -15.36
N PRO A 107 -5.17 7.67 -14.95
CA PRO A 107 -4.83 7.54 -13.55
C PRO A 107 -4.98 8.86 -12.79
N VAL A 108 -5.51 8.78 -11.56
CA VAL A 108 -5.62 9.87 -10.60
C VAL A 108 -4.97 9.40 -9.30
N SER A 109 -3.78 9.92 -9.00
CA SER A 109 -2.97 9.49 -7.85
C SER A 109 -3.05 10.50 -6.72
N ILE A 110 -3.28 10.02 -5.51
CA ILE A 110 -3.37 10.83 -4.29
C ILE A 110 -2.46 10.21 -3.23
N ALA A 111 -1.57 11.03 -2.68
CA ALA A 111 -0.72 10.64 -1.57
C ALA A 111 -1.23 11.26 -0.27
N LEU A 112 -1.35 10.45 0.78
CA LEU A 112 -1.85 10.86 2.10
C LEU A 112 -0.84 10.52 3.17
N ASP A 113 -0.73 11.38 4.18
CA ASP A 113 -0.15 10.99 5.45
C ASP A 113 -0.99 9.85 6.05
N ALA A 114 -0.36 8.70 6.30
CA ALA A 114 -1.10 7.49 6.63
C ALA A 114 -1.71 7.51 8.03
N LYS A 115 -1.30 8.43 8.90
CA LYS A 115 -1.85 8.54 10.27
C LYS A 115 -3.05 9.50 10.31
N THR A 116 -3.05 10.50 9.45
CA THR A 116 -4.03 11.60 9.48
C THR A 116 -5.00 11.61 8.30
N GLY A 117 -4.66 10.96 7.19
CA GLY A 117 -5.46 10.96 5.96
C GLY A 117 -5.41 12.29 5.20
N ILE A 118 -4.52 13.20 5.60
CA ILE A 118 -4.35 14.50 4.96
C ILE A 118 -3.41 14.34 3.76
N ALA A 119 -3.74 15.01 2.65
CA ALA A 119 -2.90 15.09 1.46
C ALA A 119 -1.46 15.49 1.80
N VAL A 120 -0.47 14.75 1.30
CA VAL A 120 0.90 15.24 1.27
C VAL A 120 1.12 16.00 -0.04
N LYS A 121 1.68 17.21 0.08
CA LYS A 121 2.09 18.03 -1.06
C LYS A 121 3.50 17.65 -1.52
#